data_AF-A0A543CUE8-F1
#
_entry.id   AF-A0A543CUE8-F1
#
_cell.length_a   1.000
_cell.length_b   1.000
_cell.length_c   1.000
_cell.angle_alpha   90.00
_cell.angle_beta   90.00
_cell.angle_gamma   90.00
#
_symmetry.space_group_name_H-M   'P 1'
#
loop_
_entity.id
_entity.type
_entity.pdbx_description
1 polymer ?
#
loop_
_entity_poly.entity_id
_entity_poly.type
_entity_poly.pdbx_seq_one_letter_code
_entity_poly.pdbx_strand_id
1 'polypeptide(L)'
;MAYEDVEAELLRHPAVRECVVAKIPTPARKASLVAYVVTTGEADPAEIRAFLSAPRLRSGRIPQAVIAVESLPRTGSGEVDREGLPLPVLPGRAAGGKGSLSDLGGGTLTVVMLVPALLIALVAFLTTDSLWPGSTNVSAVPHPWAGLFRGLYVVECLSFGLGIGFLFFGRGRLTRLGRPPWLTTLAHLSIVWLLAAWWPQDNFYRLAAKTDWGRQAALVYGFNVTLMIAAAVLVAFAVRGDREG
;
A
#
# COMPACT_ATOMS: atom_id res chain seq x y z
N MET A 1 -35.18 -14.70 -4.08
CA MET A 1 -33.74 -14.39 -4.20
C MET A 1 -33.34 -13.43 -3.07
N ALA A 2 -32.07 -13.34 -2.69
CA ALA A 2 -31.69 -12.83 -1.35
C ALA A 2 -31.86 -11.32 -1.08
N TYR A 3 -32.06 -10.48 -2.11
CA TYR A 3 -32.04 -9.00 -1.99
C TYR A 3 -33.16 -8.26 -2.76
N GLU A 4 -34.24 -8.97 -3.15
CA GLU A 4 -35.37 -8.41 -3.91
C GLU A 4 -36.08 -7.25 -3.20
N ASP A 5 -36.03 -7.20 -1.87
CA ASP A 5 -36.59 -6.12 -1.06
C ASP A 5 -35.85 -4.79 -1.27
N VAL A 6 -34.53 -4.85 -1.42
CA VAL A 6 -33.69 -3.68 -1.68
C VAL A 6 -33.82 -3.25 -3.14
N GLU A 7 -33.87 -4.20 -4.07
CA GLU A 7 -34.10 -3.96 -5.50
C GLU A 7 -35.47 -3.30 -5.73
N ALA A 8 -36.52 -3.79 -5.08
CA ALA A 8 -37.87 -3.22 -5.18
C ALA A 8 -37.95 -1.78 -4.64
N GLU A 9 -37.17 -1.43 -3.61
CA GLU A 9 -37.10 -0.06 -3.11
C GLU A 9 -36.29 0.85 -4.06
N LEU A 10 -35.17 0.36 -4.61
CA LEU A 10 -34.38 1.09 -5.60
C LEU A 10 -35.20 1.45 -6.85
N LEU A 11 -36.04 0.53 -7.32
CA LEU A 11 -36.92 0.75 -8.48
C LEU A 11 -38.03 1.78 -8.24
N ARG A 12 -38.26 2.23 -7.00
CA ARG A 12 -39.18 3.35 -6.70
C ARG A 12 -38.53 4.71 -6.93
N HIS A 13 -37.21 4.77 -7.04
CA HIS A 13 -36.52 6.03 -7.32
C HIS A 13 -36.78 6.44 -8.78
N PRO A 14 -37.26 7.67 -9.05
CA PRO A 14 -37.68 8.09 -10.39
C PRO A 14 -36.55 8.06 -11.43
N ALA A 15 -35.30 8.12 -10.97
CA ALA A 15 -34.13 8.07 -11.83
C ALA A 15 -33.57 6.66 -12.09
N VAL A 16 -34.15 5.59 -11.51
CA VAL A 16 -33.65 4.21 -11.66
C VAL A 16 -34.54 3.43 -12.65
N ARG A 17 -33.94 2.95 -13.74
CA ARG A 17 -34.59 2.11 -14.77
C ARG A 17 -34.55 0.64 -14.41
N GLU A 18 -33.37 0.15 -14.05
CA GLU A 18 -33.09 -1.25 -13.72
C GLU A 18 -32.07 -1.27 -12.56
N CYS A 19 -32.14 -2.30 -11.71
CA CYS A 19 -31.14 -2.48 -10.67
C CYS A 19 -30.91 -3.95 -10.32
N VAL A 20 -29.72 -4.24 -9.80
CA VAL A 20 -29.41 -5.53 -9.18
C VAL A 20 -28.54 -5.33 -7.95
N VAL A 21 -28.79 -6.08 -6.89
CA VAL A 21 -28.04 -6.02 -5.64
C VAL A 21 -27.23 -7.29 -5.48
N ALA A 22 -25.91 -7.13 -5.32
CA ALA A 22 -24.97 -8.23 -5.19
C ALA A 22 -24.14 -8.08 -3.91
N LYS A 23 -23.72 -9.23 -3.37
CA LYS A 23 -22.79 -9.28 -2.24
C LYS A 23 -21.39 -9.51 -2.76
N ILE A 24 -20.47 -8.62 -2.43
CA ILE A 24 -19.12 -8.62 -3.01
C ILE A 24 -18.11 -8.88 -1.89
N PRO A 25 -17.18 -9.86 -2.07
CA PRO A 25 -16.09 -10.07 -1.14
C PRO A 25 -15.24 -8.81 -1.03
N THR A 26 -15.00 -8.34 0.19
CA THR A 26 -14.04 -7.25 0.43
C THR A 26 -12.84 -7.75 1.22
N PRO A 27 -11.66 -7.13 1.08
CA PRO A 27 -10.47 -7.49 1.86
C PRO A 27 -10.67 -7.42 3.39
N ALA A 28 -11.67 -6.67 3.86
CA ALA A 28 -11.89 -6.39 5.29
C ALA A 28 -12.73 -7.45 6.03
N ARG A 29 -12.79 -8.71 5.56
CA ARG A 29 -13.61 -9.82 6.14
C ARG A 29 -15.12 -9.54 6.31
N LYS A 30 -15.63 -8.40 5.84
CA LYS A 30 -17.08 -8.10 5.78
C LYS A 30 -17.50 -7.98 4.32
N ALA A 31 -18.12 -9.03 3.80
CA ALA A 31 -18.73 -9.01 2.48
C ALA A 31 -19.75 -7.85 2.42
N SER A 32 -19.56 -6.96 1.46
CA SER A 32 -20.27 -5.69 1.36
C SER A 32 -21.36 -5.78 0.30
N LEU A 33 -22.51 -5.20 0.61
CA LEU A 33 -23.64 -5.17 -0.31
C LEU A 33 -23.46 -4.00 -1.28
N VAL A 34 -23.58 -4.25 -2.58
CA VAL A 34 -23.41 -3.24 -3.63
C VAL A 34 -24.61 -3.29 -4.56
N ALA A 35 -25.15 -2.13 -4.90
CA ALA A 35 -26.23 -1.98 -5.85
C ALA A 35 -25.72 -1.45 -7.19
N TYR A 36 -26.01 -2.15 -8.27
CA TYR A 36 -25.79 -1.67 -9.63
C TYR A 36 -27.10 -1.12 -10.15
N VAL A 37 -27.10 0.11 -10.65
CA VAL A 37 -28.29 0.80 -11.13
C VAL A 37 -28.06 1.30 -12.54
N VAL A 38 -29.09 1.20 -13.37
CA VAL A 38 -29.16 1.83 -14.68
C VAL A 38 -30.04 3.04 -14.52
N THR A 39 -29.53 4.23 -14.82
CA THR A 39 -30.26 5.49 -14.58
C THR A 39 -30.93 6.02 -15.83
N THR A 40 -32.05 6.71 -15.66
CA THR A 40 -32.74 7.47 -16.73
C THR A 40 -32.14 8.88 -16.83
N GLY A 41 -30.87 8.97 -17.20
CA GLY A 41 -30.12 10.25 -17.33
C GLY A 41 -29.01 10.42 -16.29
N GLU A 42 -28.56 11.66 -16.10
CA GLU A 42 -27.55 12.04 -15.10
C GLU A 42 -28.18 12.11 -13.71
N ALA A 43 -28.18 11.00 -12.98
CA ALA A 43 -28.59 10.95 -11.59
C ALA A 43 -27.39 10.62 -10.70
N ASP A 44 -27.24 11.33 -9.58
CA ASP A 44 -26.14 11.11 -8.65
C ASP A 44 -26.36 9.81 -7.85
N PRO A 45 -25.45 8.82 -7.93
CA PRO A 45 -25.52 7.60 -7.12
C PRO A 45 -25.60 7.86 -5.60
N ALA A 46 -25.09 9.00 -5.11
CA ALA A 46 -25.19 9.37 -3.71
C ALA A 46 -26.64 9.70 -3.30
N GLU A 47 -27.40 10.37 -4.17
CA GLU A 47 -28.82 10.67 -3.95
C GLU A 47 -29.67 9.40 -3.95
N ILE A 48 -29.40 8.50 -4.91
CA ILE A 48 -30.06 7.18 -4.98
C ILE A 48 -29.78 6.36 -3.71
N ARG A 49 -28.55 6.40 -3.19
CA ARG A 49 -28.21 5.74 -1.92
C ARG A 49 -28.92 6.40 -0.72
N ALA A 50 -29.02 7.72 -0.70
CA ALA A 50 -29.72 8.45 0.37
C ALA A 50 -31.22 8.06 0.42
N PHE A 51 -31.84 7.83 -0.74
CA PHE A 51 -33.23 7.34 -0.84
C PHE A 51 -33.47 6.02 -0.10
N LEU A 52 -32.47 5.12 -0.07
CA LEU A 52 -32.56 3.85 0.67
C LEU A 52 -32.44 3.98 2.19
N SER A 53 -32.12 5.17 2.71
CA SER A 53 -32.09 5.46 4.15
C SER A 53 -33.49 5.66 4.74
N ALA A 54 -34.55 5.54 3.92
CA ALA A 54 -35.93 5.59 4.38
C ALA A 54 -36.21 4.49 5.43
N PRO A 55 -37.13 4.72 6.40
CA PRO A 55 -37.35 3.86 7.58
C PRO A 55 -37.85 2.42 7.28
N ARG A 56 -37.97 2.04 6.02
CA ARG A 56 -38.50 0.74 5.57
C ARG A 56 -37.44 -0.36 5.47
N LEU A 57 -36.14 0.00 5.42
CA LEU A 57 -35.03 -0.96 5.30
C LEU A 57 -34.23 -1.05 6.60
N ARG A 58 -33.90 -2.28 7.03
CA ARG A 58 -32.96 -2.50 8.14
C ARG A 58 -31.57 -2.03 7.73
N SER A 59 -30.83 -1.37 8.62
CA SER A 59 -29.50 -0.80 8.36
C SER A 59 -28.48 -1.77 7.75
N GLY A 60 -28.57 -3.07 8.09
CA GLY A 60 -27.71 -4.12 7.53
C GLY A 60 -28.05 -4.58 6.10
N ARG A 61 -29.15 -4.09 5.51
CA ARG A 61 -29.57 -4.38 4.12
C ARG A 61 -29.38 -3.19 3.18
N ILE A 62 -28.92 -2.05 3.68
CA ILE A 62 -28.62 -0.89 2.85
C ILE A 62 -27.29 -1.15 2.11
N PRO A 63 -27.26 -1.07 0.77
CA PRO A 63 -26.03 -1.15 0.00
C PRO A 63 -24.98 -0.13 0.48
N GLN A 64 -23.74 -0.59 0.64
CA GLN A 64 -22.62 0.28 0.99
C GLN A 64 -22.26 1.23 -0.15
N ALA A 65 -22.49 0.82 -1.39
CA ALA A 65 -22.30 1.63 -2.58
C ALA A 65 -23.42 1.40 -3.61
N VAL A 66 -23.71 2.44 -4.37
CA VAL A 66 -24.56 2.42 -5.56
C VAL A 66 -23.66 2.77 -6.75
N ILE A 67 -23.73 1.99 -7.82
CA ILE A 67 -22.87 2.13 -9.00
C ILE A 67 -23.75 2.23 -10.22
N ALA A 68 -23.62 3.36 -10.92
CA ALA A 68 -24.29 3.55 -12.20
C ALA A 68 -23.58 2.69 -13.27
N VAL A 69 -24.34 1.90 -14.02
CA VAL A 69 -23.88 1.13 -15.17
C VAL A 69 -24.75 1.44 -16.38
N GLU A 70 -24.17 1.40 -17.59
CA GLU A 70 -24.91 1.68 -18.83
C GLU A 70 -25.99 0.62 -19.11
N SER A 71 -25.70 -0.65 -18.78
CA SER A 71 -26.62 -1.76 -18.88
C SER A 71 -26.23 -2.89 -17.93
N LEU A 72 -27.21 -3.66 -17.46
CA LEU A 72 -26.94 -4.88 -16.71
C LEU A 72 -26.55 -6.03 -17.68
N PRO A 73 -25.48 -6.79 -17.39
CA PRO A 73 -25.14 -7.98 -18.15
C PRO A 73 -26.27 -9.00 -18.08
N ARG A 74 -26.54 -9.68 -19.20
CA ARG A 74 -27.62 -10.66 -19.34
C ARG A 74 -27.06 -11.98 -19.85
N THR A 75 -27.62 -13.09 -19.38
CA THR A 75 -27.31 -14.43 -19.89
C THR A 75 -27.93 -14.64 -21.27
N GLY A 76 -27.56 -15.73 -21.96
CA GLY A 76 -28.16 -16.08 -23.26
C GLY A 76 -29.68 -16.31 -23.22
N SER A 77 -30.27 -16.50 -22.04
CA SER A 77 -31.72 -16.59 -21.82
C SER A 77 -32.39 -15.25 -21.52
N GLY A 78 -31.63 -14.15 -21.44
CA GLY A 78 -32.14 -12.79 -21.21
C GLY A 78 -32.29 -12.40 -19.73
N GLU A 79 -31.97 -13.30 -18.80
CA GLU A 79 -31.95 -13.02 -17.36
C GLU A 79 -30.70 -12.24 -16.96
N VAL A 80 -30.75 -11.49 -15.85
CA VAL A 80 -29.58 -10.71 -15.37
C VAL A 80 -28.46 -11.66 -14.93
N ASP A 81 -27.31 -11.53 -15.55
CA ASP A 81 -26.10 -12.26 -15.21
C ASP A 81 -25.40 -11.60 -14.01
N ARG A 82 -25.65 -12.14 -12.81
CA ARG A 82 -25.04 -11.64 -11.58
C ARG A 82 -23.54 -11.97 -11.47
N GLU A 83 -23.06 -12.98 -12.18
CA GLU A 83 -21.64 -13.38 -12.19
C GLU A 83 -20.82 -12.49 -13.13
N GLY A 84 -21.45 -11.99 -14.20
CA GLY A 84 -20.87 -11.03 -15.14
C GLY A 84 -20.83 -9.57 -14.65
N LEU A 85 -21.27 -9.28 -13.42
CA LEU A 85 -21.27 -7.91 -12.90
C LEU A 85 -19.82 -7.40 -12.74
N PRO A 86 -19.52 -6.18 -13.22
CA PRO A 86 -18.18 -5.63 -13.10
C PRO A 86 -17.81 -5.48 -11.62
N LEU A 87 -16.62 -5.98 -11.27
CA LEU A 87 -16.10 -5.82 -9.92
C LEU A 87 -15.98 -4.33 -9.60
N PRO A 88 -16.63 -3.85 -8.54
CA PRO A 88 -16.68 -2.45 -8.28
C PRO A 88 -15.37 -2.01 -7.64
N VAL A 89 -14.81 -0.92 -8.15
CA VAL A 89 -13.87 -0.10 -7.38
C VAL A 89 -14.71 0.61 -6.33
N LEU A 90 -15.10 -0.13 -5.29
CA LEU A 90 -15.69 0.49 -4.12
C LEU A 90 -14.71 1.56 -3.67
N PRO A 91 -15.17 2.77 -3.31
CA PRO A 91 -14.40 3.62 -2.42
C PRO A 91 -14.32 2.89 -1.08
N GLY A 92 -13.52 1.82 -1.01
CA GLY A 92 -12.93 1.36 0.21
C GLY A 92 -12.02 2.49 0.59
N ARG A 93 -12.58 3.48 1.31
CA ARG A 93 -11.94 4.66 1.88
C ARG A 93 -10.58 4.83 1.23
N ALA A 94 -10.59 5.31 -0.02
CA ALA A 94 -9.43 5.22 -0.89
C ALA A 94 -8.24 5.66 -0.06
N ALA A 95 -7.22 4.80 0.01
CA ALA A 95 -5.95 5.13 0.64
C ALA A 95 -5.22 6.22 -0.18
N GLY A 96 -5.95 7.22 -0.68
CA GLY A 96 -5.47 8.54 -1.03
C GLY A 96 -5.16 9.28 0.25
N GLY A 97 -4.04 8.90 0.87
CA GLY A 97 -3.42 9.64 1.93
C GLY A 97 -2.96 11.00 1.41
N LYS A 98 -3.83 12.00 1.46
CA LYS A 98 -3.44 13.23 2.14
C LYS A 98 -3.50 12.90 3.61
N GLY A 99 -2.40 12.31 4.11
CA GLY A 99 -2.25 11.95 5.51
C GLY A 99 -2.36 13.21 6.35
N SER A 100 -3.57 13.49 6.86
CA SER A 100 -3.66 14.22 8.11
C SER A 100 -3.06 13.29 9.15
N LEU A 101 -1.84 13.61 9.59
CA LEU A 101 -1.08 12.90 10.63
C LEU A 101 -1.87 12.71 11.95
N SER A 102 -3.07 13.28 12.05
CA SER A 102 -3.96 13.26 13.21
C SER A 102 -4.95 12.09 13.27
N ASP A 103 -5.31 11.43 12.16
CA ASP A 103 -6.48 10.52 12.13
C ASP A 103 -6.13 9.02 12.26
N LEU A 104 -4.84 8.71 12.43
CA LEU A 104 -4.44 7.47 13.07
C LEU A 104 -4.42 7.77 14.57
N GLY A 105 -5.11 6.96 15.39
CA GLY A 105 -4.80 6.78 16.82
C GLY A 105 -3.37 6.25 17.07
N GLY A 106 -2.45 6.48 16.13
CA GLY A 106 -1.02 6.15 16.08
C GLY A 106 -0.15 7.34 15.70
N GLY A 107 -0.63 8.59 15.81
CA GLY A 107 0.21 9.80 15.65
C GLY A 107 1.46 9.75 16.52
N THR A 108 1.33 9.34 17.80
CA THR A 108 2.47 9.11 18.70
C THR A 108 3.42 8.04 18.16
N LEU A 109 2.92 6.91 17.67
CA LEU A 109 3.75 5.81 17.14
C LEU A 109 4.46 6.17 15.84
N THR A 110 3.84 6.99 14.99
CA THR A 110 4.46 7.50 13.77
C THR A 110 5.53 8.53 14.11
N VAL A 111 5.27 9.44 15.04
CA VAL A 111 6.28 10.40 15.55
C VAL A 111 7.43 9.68 16.24
N VAL A 112 7.15 8.69 17.09
CA VAL A 112 8.15 7.85 17.79
C VAL A 112 9.00 7.03 16.82
N MET A 113 8.53 6.75 15.61
CA MET A 113 9.33 6.10 14.57
C MET A 113 10.10 7.11 13.71
N LEU A 114 9.44 8.19 13.27
CA LEU A 114 10.00 9.15 12.32
C LEU A 114 11.05 10.07 12.95
N VAL A 115 10.86 10.53 14.19
CA VAL A 115 11.83 11.42 14.85
C VAL A 115 13.17 10.72 15.06
N PRO A 116 13.23 9.50 15.64
CA PRO A 116 14.49 8.77 15.72
C PRO A 116 15.07 8.44 14.34
N ALA A 117 14.24 8.09 13.36
CA ALA A 117 14.70 7.84 12.00
C ALA A 117 15.39 9.07 11.39
N LEU A 118 14.82 10.26 11.55
CA LEU A 118 15.42 11.51 11.07
C LEU A 118 16.71 11.87 11.83
N LEU A 119 16.75 11.64 13.14
CA LEU A 119 17.97 11.85 13.93
C LEU A 119 19.08 10.89 13.48
N ILE A 120 18.77 9.62 13.25
CA ILE A 120 19.73 8.62 12.75
C ILE A 120 20.19 8.99 11.34
N ALA A 121 19.29 9.44 10.47
CA ALA A 121 19.66 9.92 9.13
C ALA A 121 20.59 11.13 9.19
N LEU A 122 20.33 12.08 10.10
CA LEU A 122 21.20 13.24 10.32
C LEU A 122 22.57 12.81 10.83
N VAL A 123 22.64 11.91 11.81
CA VAL A 123 23.90 11.36 12.31
C VAL A 123 24.66 10.64 11.19
N ALA A 124 23.99 9.82 10.38
CA ALA A 124 24.61 9.15 9.24
C ALA A 124 25.18 10.17 8.24
N PHE A 125 24.42 11.20 7.90
CA PHE A 125 24.88 12.27 7.00
C PHE A 125 26.11 13.00 7.55
N LEU A 126 26.10 13.38 8.84
CA LEU A 126 27.21 14.13 9.47
C LEU A 126 28.46 13.27 9.70
N THR A 127 28.30 11.96 9.91
CA THR A 127 29.42 11.05 10.19
C THR A 127 29.98 10.37 8.95
N THR A 128 29.30 10.51 7.80
CA THR A 128 29.70 9.90 6.54
C THR A 128 31.17 10.14 6.20
N ASP A 129 31.62 11.40 6.17
CA ASP A 129 32.98 11.72 5.73
C ASP A 129 34.04 11.21 6.71
N SER A 130 33.65 10.97 7.97
CA SER A 130 34.52 10.36 8.98
C SER A 130 34.61 8.84 8.82
N LEU A 131 33.51 8.20 8.42
CA LEU A 131 33.41 6.74 8.26
C LEU A 131 33.93 6.26 6.89
N TRP A 132 33.70 7.04 5.83
CA TRP A 132 34.12 6.76 4.45
C TRP A 132 34.79 7.99 3.83
N PRO A 133 36.05 8.28 4.18
CA PRO A 133 36.75 9.45 3.69
C PRO A 133 36.79 9.51 2.15
N GLY A 134 36.23 10.58 1.58
CA GLY A 134 36.25 10.84 0.14
C GLY A 134 35.13 10.21 -0.68
N SER A 135 34.22 9.42 -0.08
CA SER A 135 33.10 8.82 -0.80
C SER A 135 32.08 9.85 -1.32
N THR A 136 31.95 10.99 -0.66
CA THR A 136 31.01 12.07 -1.02
C THR A 136 31.59 13.08 -2.03
N ASN A 137 32.84 12.88 -2.46
CA ASN A 137 33.52 13.83 -3.32
C ASN A 137 32.96 13.80 -4.75
N VAL A 138 32.15 14.80 -5.08
CA VAL A 138 31.55 15.01 -6.41
C VAL A 138 32.21 16.14 -7.20
N SER A 139 33.42 16.57 -6.82
CA SER A 139 34.13 17.70 -7.47
C SER A 139 34.41 17.46 -8.95
N ALA A 140 34.57 16.21 -9.36
CA ALA A 140 34.76 15.83 -10.76
C ALA A 140 33.46 15.81 -11.59
N VAL A 141 32.29 15.99 -10.96
CA VAL A 141 30.99 15.91 -11.64
C VAL A 141 30.53 17.32 -12.05
N PRO A 142 30.23 17.58 -13.34
CA PRO A 142 29.73 18.87 -13.79
C PRO A 142 28.35 19.23 -13.22
N HIS A 143 28.05 20.53 -13.14
CA HIS A 143 26.68 21.00 -12.86
C HIS A 143 25.74 20.78 -14.07
N PRO A 144 24.45 20.48 -13.85
CA PRO A 144 23.74 20.37 -12.56
C PRO A 144 23.84 18.98 -11.89
N TRP A 145 24.49 18.01 -12.53
CA TRP A 145 24.52 16.60 -12.12
C TRP A 145 25.07 16.38 -10.71
N ALA A 146 26.08 17.16 -10.30
CA ALA A 146 26.61 17.12 -8.94
C ALA A 146 25.52 17.35 -7.87
N GLY A 147 24.52 18.20 -8.16
CA GLY A 147 23.38 18.43 -7.27
C GLY A 147 22.47 17.20 -7.14
N LEU A 148 22.27 16.46 -8.23
CA LEU A 148 21.48 15.22 -8.21
C LEU A 148 22.15 14.13 -7.38
N PHE A 149 23.47 13.96 -7.48
CA PHE A 149 24.21 13.01 -6.64
C PHE A 149 24.15 13.37 -5.15
N ARG A 150 24.21 14.66 -4.81
CA ARG A 150 24.02 15.11 -3.43
C ARG A 150 22.59 14.86 -2.94
N GLY A 151 21.59 15.10 -3.80
CA GLY A 151 20.19 14.82 -3.49
C GLY A 151 19.92 13.33 -3.27
N LEU A 152 20.45 12.46 -4.13
CA LEU A 152 20.40 11.01 -3.96
C LEU A 152 21.00 10.60 -2.61
N TYR A 153 22.14 11.18 -2.23
CA TYR A 153 22.81 10.87 -0.97
C TYR A 153 21.95 11.19 0.26
N VAL A 154 21.22 12.31 0.23
CA VAL A 154 20.26 12.65 1.29
C VAL A 154 19.17 11.58 1.40
N VAL A 155 18.66 11.10 0.27
CA VAL A 155 17.65 10.02 0.23
C VAL A 155 18.20 8.72 0.82
N GLU A 156 19.45 8.37 0.53
CA GLU A 156 20.11 7.18 1.09
C GLU A 156 20.23 7.26 2.61
N CYS A 157 20.67 8.40 3.16
CA CYS A 157 20.74 8.62 4.61
C CYS A 157 19.34 8.56 5.27
N LEU A 158 18.34 9.16 4.63
CA LEU A 158 16.95 9.10 5.11
C LEU A 158 16.41 7.67 5.10
N SER A 159 16.66 6.91 4.02
CA SER A 159 16.30 5.50 3.91
C SER A 159 16.98 4.68 4.99
N PHE A 160 18.26 4.93 5.27
CA PHE A 160 18.98 4.30 6.37
C PHE A 160 18.34 4.59 7.73
N GLY A 161 18.06 5.86 8.01
CA GLY A 161 17.37 6.27 9.22
C GLY A 161 16.00 5.59 9.38
N LEU A 162 15.21 5.52 8.31
CA LEU A 162 13.92 4.80 8.29
C LEU A 162 14.10 3.30 8.54
N GLY A 163 15.11 2.67 7.96
CA GLY A 163 15.44 1.26 8.17
C GLY A 163 15.75 0.96 9.64
N ILE A 164 16.59 1.78 10.28
CA ILE A 164 16.90 1.61 11.71
C ILE A 164 15.68 1.94 12.59
N GLY A 165 14.92 2.99 12.29
CA GLY A 165 13.67 3.27 12.99
C GLY A 165 12.68 2.11 12.88
N PHE A 166 12.53 1.53 11.69
CA PHE A 166 11.68 0.36 11.47
C PHE A 166 12.20 -0.88 12.20
N LEU A 167 13.53 -1.07 12.34
CA LEU A 167 14.10 -2.19 13.08
C LEU A 167 13.55 -2.29 14.51
N PHE A 168 13.44 -1.16 15.21
CA PHE A 168 12.97 -1.10 16.60
C PHE A 168 11.44 -1.04 16.72
N PHE A 169 10.77 -0.29 15.85
CA PHE A 169 9.34 0.03 16.02
C PHE A 169 8.41 -0.69 15.02
N GLY A 170 8.94 -1.28 13.96
CA GLY A 170 8.18 -1.87 12.85
C GLY A 170 7.61 -3.25 13.13
N ARG A 171 8.25 -4.04 14.01
CA ARG A 171 7.94 -5.47 14.22
C ARG A 171 6.50 -5.68 14.67
N GLY A 172 6.03 -4.86 15.62
CA GLY A 172 4.69 -4.94 16.17
C GLY A 172 3.56 -4.68 15.16
N ARG A 173 3.86 -4.05 14.01
CA ARG A 173 2.88 -3.89 12.92
C ARG A 173 2.78 -5.15 12.07
N LEU A 174 3.91 -5.79 11.78
CA LEU A 174 3.94 -7.03 10.98
C LEU A 174 3.31 -8.21 11.70
N THR A 175 3.44 -8.29 13.03
CA THR A 175 2.80 -9.33 13.83
C THR A 175 1.27 -9.27 13.79
N ARG A 176 0.69 -8.07 13.65
CA ARG A 176 -0.77 -7.87 13.53
C ARG A 176 -1.34 -8.43 12.23
N LEU A 177 -0.50 -8.75 11.25
CA LEU A 177 -0.90 -9.37 9.98
C LEU A 177 -1.11 -10.90 10.10
N GLY A 178 -0.99 -11.48 11.30
CA GLY A 178 -1.35 -12.88 11.55
C GLY A 178 -0.44 -13.92 10.88
N ARG A 179 0.75 -13.52 10.42
CA ARG A 179 1.73 -14.39 9.76
C ARG A 179 2.55 -15.20 10.78
N PRO A 180 3.07 -16.39 10.41
CA PRO A 180 3.86 -17.21 11.34
C PRO A 180 5.12 -16.46 11.83
N PRO A 181 5.54 -16.65 13.09
CA PRO A 181 6.58 -15.82 13.72
C PRO A 181 7.92 -15.75 12.98
N TRP A 182 8.35 -16.87 12.37
CA TRP A 182 9.58 -16.93 11.60
C TRP A 182 9.48 -16.08 10.32
N LEU A 183 8.35 -16.15 9.60
CA LEU A 183 8.14 -15.41 8.36
C LEU A 183 7.97 -13.92 8.62
N THR A 184 7.28 -13.57 9.72
CA THR A 184 7.20 -12.19 10.21
C THR A 184 8.57 -11.64 10.58
N THR A 185 9.44 -12.47 11.16
CA THR A 185 10.82 -12.06 11.47
C THR A 185 11.64 -11.86 10.22
N LEU A 186 11.57 -12.78 9.25
CA LEU A 186 12.25 -12.63 7.98
C LEU A 186 11.77 -11.39 7.21
N ALA A 187 10.46 -11.15 7.16
CA ALA A 187 9.90 -9.97 6.51
C ALA A 187 10.32 -8.67 7.20
N HIS A 188 10.35 -8.66 8.53
CA HIS A 188 10.84 -7.53 9.32
C HIS A 188 12.28 -7.19 8.96
N LEU A 189 13.18 -8.17 9.03
CA LEU A 189 14.59 -8.00 8.70
C LEU A 189 14.80 -7.64 7.23
N SER A 190 13.97 -8.16 6.33
CA SER A 190 14.02 -7.84 4.90
C SER A 190 13.65 -6.39 4.63
N ILE A 191 12.61 -5.85 5.27
CA ILE A 191 12.26 -4.42 5.15
C ILE A 191 13.38 -3.55 5.70
N VAL A 192 13.92 -3.89 6.87
CA VAL A 192 15.05 -3.17 7.46
C VAL A 192 16.23 -3.14 6.49
N TRP A 193 16.60 -4.29 5.92
CA TRP A 193 17.73 -4.41 5.01
C TRP A 193 17.50 -3.63 3.71
N LEU A 194 16.32 -3.74 3.10
CA LEU A 194 15.94 -3.01 1.89
C LEU A 194 15.96 -1.49 2.07
N LEU A 195 15.83 -0.98 3.31
CA LEU A 195 15.92 0.44 3.62
C LEU A 195 17.34 0.85 4.01
N ALA A 196 18.03 0.04 4.81
CA ALA A 196 19.31 0.40 5.42
C ALA A 196 20.53 0.13 4.53
N ALA A 197 20.45 -0.81 3.59
CA ALA A 197 21.62 -1.23 2.82
C ALA A 197 22.21 -0.15 1.90
N TRP A 198 21.40 0.81 1.43
CA TRP A 198 21.80 1.76 0.39
C TRP A 198 22.97 2.66 0.80
N TRP A 199 22.93 3.22 2.01
CA TRP A 199 23.97 4.13 2.48
C TRP A 199 25.35 3.45 2.56
N PRO A 200 25.55 2.31 3.27
CA PRO A 200 26.85 1.65 3.27
C PRO A 200 27.21 1.11 1.88
N GLN A 201 26.24 0.57 1.12
CA GLN A 201 26.48 0.05 -0.22
C GLN A 201 27.11 1.10 -1.14
N ASP A 202 26.47 2.27 -1.28
CA ASP A 202 26.94 3.32 -2.18
C ASP A 202 28.34 3.82 -1.77
N ASN A 203 28.57 4.06 -0.47
CA ASN A 203 29.89 4.46 0.02
C ASN A 203 30.98 3.42 -0.30
N PHE A 204 30.70 2.12 -0.11
CA PHE A 204 31.67 1.08 -0.45
C PHE A 204 31.94 1.01 -1.96
N TYR A 205 30.93 1.14 -2.80
CA TYR A 205 31.12 1.16 -4.25
C TYR A 205 31.94 2.36 -4.72
N ARG A 206 31.75 3.53 -4.11
CA ARG A 206 32.52 4.75 -4.45
C ARG A 206 33.99 4.66 -4.09
N LEU A 207 34.32 3.95 -3.01
CA LEU A 207 35.70 3.74 -2.58
C LEU A 207 36.37 2.55 -3.26
N ALA A 208 35.60 1.61 -3.81
CA ALA A 208 36.14 0.46 -4.50
C ALA A 208 36.78 0.89 -5.82
N ALA A 209 38.07 0.59 -5.99
CA ALA A 209 38.73 0.75 -7.27
C ALA A 209 38.00 -0.05 -8.35
N LYS A 210 37.78 0.55 -9.51
CA LYS A 210 37.06 -0.09 -10.63
C LYS A 210 37.75 -1.36 -11.15
N THR A 211 39.04 -1.50 -10.89
CA THR A 211 39.88 -2.63 -11.30
C THR A 211 40.01 -3.71 -10.22
N ASP A 212 39.49 -3.48 -9.01
CA ASP A 212 39.53 -4.43 -7.90
C ASP A 212 38.33 -5.39 -7.96
N TRP A 213 38.41 -6.35 -8.89
CA TRP A 213 37.33 -7.30 -9.16
C TRP A 213 36.91 -8.13 -7.94
N GLY A 214 37.84 -8.42 -7.03
CA GLY A 214 37.54 -9.15 -5.80
C GLY A 214 36.59 -8.36 -4.90
N ARG A 215 36.88 -7.08 -4.67
CA ARG A 215 35.97 -6.20 -3.91
C ARG A 215 34.68 -5.92 -4.66
N GLN A 216 34.72 -5.70 -5.97
CA GLN A 216 33.51 -5.49 -6.78
C GLN A 216 32.57 -6.69 -6.68
N ALA A 217 33.09 -7.93 -6.81
CA ALA A 217 32.31 -9.13 -6.64
C ALA A 217 31.73 -9.24 -5.21
N ALA A 218 32.54 -8.99 -4.18
CA ALA A 218 32.07 -9.01 -2.80
C ALA A 218 30.91 -8.02 -2.56
N LEU A 219 30.94 -6.83 -3.16
CA LEU A 219 29.86 -5.86 -3.04
C LEU A 219 28.58 -6.29 -3.76
N VAL A 220 28.70 -6.85 -4.96
CA VAL A 220 27.55 -7.37 -5.73
C VAL A 220 26.87 -8.51 -4.98
N TYR A 221 27.63 -9.48 -4.47
CA TYR A 221 27.05 -10.59 -3.72
C TYR A 221 26.60 -10.19 -2.31
N GLY A 222 27.33 -9.29 -1.64
CA GLY A 222 27.03 -8.84 -0.30
C GLY A 222 25.77 -7.97 -0.21
N PHE A 223 25.58 -7.07 -1.18
CA PHE A 223 24.43 -6.16 -1.18
C PHE A 223 23.36 -6.56 -2.19
N ASN A 224 23.69 -6.70 -3.48
CA ASN A 224 22.66 -6.86 -4.51
C ASN A 224 21.92 -8.20 -4.37
N VAL A 225 22.63 -9.30 -4.14
CA VAL A 225 22.00 -10.62 -3.97
C VAL A 225 21.17 -10.67 -2.69
N THR A 226 21.66 -10.09 -1.59
CA THR A 226 20.90 -10.06 -0.32
C THR A 226 19.65 -9.18 -0.41
N LEU A 227 19.68 -8.09 -1.19
CA LEU A 227 18.49 -7.28 -1.51
C LEU A 227 17.46 -8.07 -2.32
N MET A 228 17.89 -8.86 -3.31
CA MET A 228 17.00 -9.74 -4.08
C MET A 228 16.36 -10.81 -3.18
N ILE A 229 17.13 -11.40 -2.27
CA ILE A 229 16.62 -12.36 -1.29
C ILE A 229 15.59 -11.70 -0.37
N ALA A 230 15.88 -10.50 0.15
CA ALA A 230 14.96 -9.74 0.97
C ALA A 230 13.65 -9.43 0.24
N ALA A 231 13.71 -9.05 -1.03
CA ALA A 231 12.52 -8.85 -1.87
C ALA A 231 11.71 -10.15 -2.04
N ALA A 232 12.38 -11.28 -2.29
CA ALA A 232 11.73 -12.58 -2.43
C ALA A 232 11.02 -13.02 -1.12
N VAL A 233 11.63 -12.75 0.04
CA VAL A 233 11.00 -12.98 1.35
C VAL A 233 9.72 -12.16 1.49
N LEU A 234 9.71 -10.90 1.04
CA LEU A 234 8.50 -10.07 1.10
C LEU A 234 7.41 -10.54 0.16
N VAL A 235 7.76 -11.05 -1.03
CA VAL A 235 6.80 -11.72 -1.91
C VAL A 235 6.17 -12.92 -1.20
N ALA A 236 6.99 -13.78 -0.58
CA ALA A 236 6.50 -14.93 0.17
C ALA A 236 5.63 -14.52 1.37
N PHE A 237 5.98 -13.44 2.07
CA PHE A 237 5.19 -12.87 3.17
C PHE A 237 3.82 -12.34 2.69
N ALA A 238 3.78 -11.70 1.52
CA ALA A 238 2.56 -11.13 0.94
C ALA A 238 1.61 -12.19 0.40
N VAL A 239 2.14 -13.16 -0.37
CA VAL A 239 1.35 -14.19 -1.08
C VAL A 239 0.78 -15.25 -0.13
N ARG A 240 1.45 -15.53 0.99
CA ARG A 240 0.98 -16.54 1.94
C ARG A 240 -0.30 -16.05 2.62
N GLY A 241 -1.47 -16.48 2.14
CA GLY A 241 -2.77 -16.14 2.71
C GLY A 241 -2.90 -16.51 4.19
N ASP A 242 -3.84 -15.87 4.89
CA ASP A 242 -4.22 -16.25 6.25
C ASP A 242 -4.54 -17.74 6.25
N ARG A 243 -3.83 -18.52 7.07
CA ARG A 243 -4.27 -19.88 7.35
C ARG A 243 -5.59 -19.76 8.11
N GLU A 244 -6.69 -20.10 7.44
CA GLU A 244 -7.92 -20.44 8.11
C GLU A 244 -7.61 -21.59 9.08
N GLY A 245 -7.79 -21.31 10.37
CA GLY A 245 -7.66 -22.22 11.49
C GLY A 245 -8.60 -21.75 12.57
#